data_AF-A0A7Y7W9B1-F1
#
_entry.id   AF-A0A7Y7W9B1-F1
#
_cell.length_a   1.000
_cell.length_b   1.000
_cell.length_c   1.000
_cell.angle_alpha   90.00
_cell.angle_beta   90.00
_cell.angle_gamma   90.00
#
_symmetry.space_group_name_H-M   'P 1'
#
loop_
_entity.id
_entity.type
_entity.pdbx_description
1 polymer ?
#
loop_
_entity_poly.entity_id
_entity_poly.type
_entity_poly.pdbx_seq_one_letter_code
_entity_poly.pdbx_strand_id
1 'polypeptide(L)'
;MSQPVFASGSCRCGQVAFELRAQPIITTACHCTGCQKMSASAFSLSALVLDEQFVVTQGEPVIGGLHGATRHYFCPHCLSWLFTRPAGNESVVGMRSSLLDNPRQFAPFIETWTCEKLPWASTGAVHDFEEFPEPQDFAALAQQYAQWHQA
;
A
#
# COMPACT_ATOMS: atom_id res chain seq x y z
N MET A 1 -26.07 8.80 4.39
CA MET A 1 -25.05 9.81 4.71
C MET A 1 -23.71 9.20 4.36
N SER A 2 -22.96 9.76 3.42
CA SER A 2 -21.63 9.26 3.02
C SER A 2 -20.66 9.42 4.20
N GLN A 3 -19.86 8.39 4.47
CA GLN A 3 -18.77 8.49 5.45
C GLN A 3 -17.80 9.61 5.05
N PRO A 4 -17.20 10.32 6.04
CA PRO A 4 -16.18 11.31 5.75
C PRO A 4 -14.96 10.68 5.08
N VAL A 5 -14.32 11.42 4.17
CA VAL A 5 -13.08 11.02 3.51
C VAL A 5 -11.92 11.27 4.47
N PHE A 6 -11.14 10.22 4.75
CA PHE A 6 -9.91 10.29 5.54
C PHE A 6 -8.75 10.80 4.68
N ALA A 7 -8.57 10.25 3.49
CA ALA A 7 -7.55 10.68 2.54
C ALA A 7 -7.99 10.43 1.09
N SER A 8 -7.49 11.24 0.17
CA SER A 8 -7.69 11.12 -1.27
C SER A 8 -6.37 10.92 -2.00
N GLY A 9 -6.45 10.36 -3.20
CA GLY A 9 -5.33 10.21 -4.09
C GLY A 9 -5.75 9.94 -5.52
N SER A 10 -4.78 9.96 -6.41
CA SER A 10 -5.00 9.65 -7.82
C SER A 10 -3.76 9.07 -8.49
N CYS A 11 -3.96 8.46 -9.65
CA CYS A 11 -2.85 8.04 -10.50
C CYS A 11 -2.08 9.27 -11.03
N ARG A 12 -0.89 9.05 -11.61
CA ARG A 12 -0.02 10.14 -12.09
C ARG A 12 -0.69 11.10 -13.09
N CYS A 13 -1.63 10.62 -13.92
CA CYS A 13 -2.35 11.46 -14.87
C CYS A 13 -3.71 11.99 -14.37
N GLY A 14 -4.12 11.63 -13.15
CA GLY A 14 -5.40 12.05 -12.56
C GLY A 14 -6.66 11.39 -13.16
N GLN A 15 -6.54 10.48 -14.13
CA GLN A 15 -7.71 9.83 -14.73
C GLN A 15 -8.39 8.82 -13.80
N VAL A 16 -7.63 8.21 -12.89
CA VAL A 16 -8.15 7.31 -11.86
C VAL A 16 -7.93 7.95 -10.50
N ALA A 17 -9.00 8.14 -9.74
CA ALA A 17 -8.98 8.72 -8.40
C ALA A 17 -9.61 7.77 -7.38
N PHE A 18 -9.17 7.87 -6.14
CA PHE A 18 -9.63 6.99 -5.05
C PHE A 18 -9.61 7.71 -3.70
N GLU A 19 -10.39 7.16 -2.77
CA GLU A 19 -10.58 7.68 -1.42
C GLU A 19 -10.42 6.56 -0.39
N LEU A 20 -9.88 6.94 0.77
CA LEU A 20 -9.87 6.15 1.99
C LEU A 20 -10.85 6.80 2.96
N ARG A 21 -11.68 5.99 3.61
CA ARG A 21 -12.69 6.44 4.58
C ARG A 21 -12.28 6.25 6.04
N ALA A 22 -11.19 5.53 6.26
CA ALA A 22 -10.62 5.29 7.58
C ALA A 22 -9.09 5.25 7.51
N GLN A 23 -8.45 5.30 8.68
CA GLN A 23 -7.01 5.13 8.82
C GLN A 23 -6.57 3.74 8.32
N PRO A 24 -5.38 3.61 7.70
CA PRO A 24 -4.81 2.31 7.37
C PRO A 24 -4.68 1.39 8.59
N ILE A 25 -4.70 0.08 8.33
CA ILE A 25 -4.35 -0.94 9.32
C ILE A 25 -2.84 -0.84 9.62
N ILE A 26 -2.04 -0.66 8.57
CA ILE A 26 -0.58 -0.52 8.66
C ILE A 26 -0.02 0.10 7.39
N THR A 27 1.11 0.80 7.49
CA THR A 27 1.91 1.25 6.32
C THR A 27 3.18 0.42 6.20
N THR A 28 3.56 0.09 4.97
CA THR A 28 4.67 -0.82 4.69
C THR A 28 5.56 -0.34 3.55
N ALA A 29 6.87 -0.55 3.70
CA ALA A 29 7.82 -0.62 2.61
C ALA A 29 8.13 -2.10 2.31
N CYS A 30 7.75 -2.59 1.13
CA CYS A 30 8.06 -3.95 0.72
C CYS A 30 9.28 -3.97 -0.21
N HIS A 31 10.28 -4.74 0.18
CA HIS A 31 11.56 -4.85 -0.52
C HIS A 31 11.66 -6.06 -1.44
N CYS A 32 10.61 -6.89 -1.58
CA CYS A 32 10.69 -8.04 -2.47
C CYS A 32 10.95 -7.60 -3.91
N THR A 33 11.66 -8.43 -4.67
CA THR A 33 12.06 -8.18 -6.06
C THR A 33 10.86 -7.89 -6.95
N GLY A 34 9.71 -8.48 -6.66
CA GLY A 34 8.44 -8.17 -7.34
C GLY A 34 8.01 -6.71 -7.13
N CYS A 35 8.03 -6.23 -5.88
CA CYS A 35 7.73 -4.83 -5.56
C CYS A 35 8.76 -3.88 -6.13
N GLN A 36 10.05 -4.22 -6.10
CA GLN A 36 11.12 -3.43 -6.73
C GLN A 36 10.85 -3.23 -8.23
N LYS A 37 10.59 -4.33 -8.95
CA LYS A 37 10.32 -4.31 -10.40
C LYS A 37 9.02 -3.59 -10.75
N MET A 38 7.92 -3.85 -10.03
CA MET A 38 6.63 -3.21 -10.31
C MET A 38 6.62 -1.71 -10.03
N SER A 39 7.37 -1.25 -9.03
CA SER A 39 7.47 0.16 -8.68
C SER A 39 8.58 0.90 -9.43
N ALA A 40 9.48 0.17 -10.10
CA ALA A 40 10.74 0.70 -10.63
C ALA A 40 11.54 1.50 -9.56
N SER A 41 11.51 1.02 -8.32
CA SER A 41 12.11 1.65 -7.15
C SER A 41 12.82 0.61 -6.27
N ALA A 42 13.54 1.04 -5.24
CA ALA A 42 14.18 0.17 -4.25
C ALA A 42 13.18 -0.62 -3.39
N PHE A 43 11.95 -0.12 -3.27
CA PHE A 43 10.84 -0.73 -2.55
C PHE A 43 9.53 -0.11 -2.99
N SER A 44 8.42 -0.79 -2.71
CA SER A 44 7.09 -0.20 -2.86
C SER A 44 6.55 0.25 -1.50
N LEU A 45 6.03 1.48 -1.46
CA LEU A 45 5.26 1.99 -0.32
C LEU A 45 3.78 1.63 -0.47
N SER A 46 3.18 1.12 0.60
CA SER A 46 1.75 0.77 0.64
C SER A 46 1.10 1.15 1.95
N ALA A 47 -0.19 1.43 1.90
CA ALA A 47 -1.09 1.39 3.04
C ALA A 47 -2.01 0.16 2.89
N LEU A 48 -2.07 -0.70 3.90
CA LEU A 48 -3.06 -1.77 3.96
C LEU A 48 -4.32 -1.23 4.61
N VAL A 49 -5.46 -1.37 3.95
CA VAL A 49 -6.76 -0.87 4.39
C VAL A 49 -7.81 -1.99 4.26
N LEU A 50 -8.93 -1.85 4.96
CA LEU A 50 -10.10 -2.70 4.72
C LEU A 50 -10.69 -2.36 3.33
N ASP A 51 -11.11 -3.37 2.57
CA ASP A 51 -11.65 -3.17 1.22
C ASP A 51 -12.88 -2.25 1.23
N GLU A 52 -13.76 -2.40 2.22
CA GLU A 52 -14.94 -1.54 2.40
C GLU A 52 -14.60 -0.05 2.69
N GLN A 53 -13.37 0.25 3.11
CA GLN A 53 -12.89 1.61 3.40
C GLN A 53 -12.14 2.23 2.23
N PHE A 54 -11.91 1.49 1.13
CA PHE A 54 -11.21 1.95 -0.06
C PHE A 54 -12.17 2.03 -1.26
N VAL A 55 -12.26 3.20 -1.87
CA VAL A 55 -13.20 3.43 -2.97
C VAL A 55 -12.48 4.07 -4.16
N VAL A 56 -12.62 3.47 -5.34
CA VAL A 56 -12.27 4.15 -6.60
C VAL A 56 -13.42 5.06 -6.97
N THR A 57 -13.18 6.36 -6.98
CA THR A 57 -14.22 7.39 -7.19
C THR A 57 -14.29 7.88 -8.63
N GLN A 58 -13.22 7.69 -9.40
CA GLN A 58 -13.16 8.07 -10.82
C GLN A 58 -12.30 7.09 -11.59
N GLY A 59 -12.71 6.80 -12.83
CA GLY A 59 -11.97 5.93 -13.75
C GLY A 59 -12.10 4.45 -13.42
N GLU A 60 -11.67 3.60 -14.35
CA GLU A 60 -11.71 2.15 -14.19
C GLU A 60 -10.29 1.57 -14.27
N PRO A 61 -9.72 1.11 -13.13
CA PRO A 61 -8.43 0.45 -13.11
C PRO A 61 -8.48 -0.88 -13.88
N VAL A 62 -7.37 -1.23 -14.52
CA VAL A 62 -7.19 -2.50 -15.21
C VAL A 62 -6.23 -3.40 -14.45
N ILE A 63 -6.36 -4.72 -14.61
CA ILE A 63 -5.38 -5.67 -14.07
C ILE A 63 -4.08 -5.55 -14.88
N GLY A 64 -2.96 -5.40 -14.19
CA GLY A 64 -1.61 -5.41 -14.76
C GLY A 64 -0.63 -6.12 -13.81
N GLY A 65 0.67 -5.84 -13.96
CA GLY A 65 1.71 -6.45 -13.12
C GLY A 65 1.80 -7.96 -13.32
N LEU A 66 1.96 -8.73 -12.23
CA LEU A 66 1.91 -10.19 -12.28
C LEU A 66 0.46 -10.66 -12.41
N HIS A 67 0.17 -11.41 -13.47
CA HIS A 67 -1.15 -12.01 -13.66
C HIS A 67 -1.25 -13.28 -12.82
N GLY A 68 -2.26 -13.36 -11.95
CA GLY A 68 -2.45 -14.48 -11.04
C GLY A 68 -3.65 -14.29 -10.12
N ALA A 69 -3.70 -15.07 -9.04
CA ALA A 69 -4.76 -14.96 -8.03
C ALA A 69 -4.72 -13.60 -7.31
N THR A 70 -3.52 -13.11 -7.00
CA THR A 70 -3.31 -11.73 -6.54
C THR A 70 -3.48 -10.79 -7.72
N ARG A 71 -4.32 -9.77 -7.55
CA ARG A 71 -4.66 -8.83 -8.63
C ARG A 71 -4.02 -7.48 -8.36
N HIS A 72 -3.13 -7.05 -9.23
CA HIS A 72 -2.53 -5.72 -9.21
C HIS A 72 -3.28 -4.80 -10.18
N TYR A 73 -3.79 -3.68 -9.67
CA TYR A 73 -4.61 -2.76 -10.44
C TYR A 73 -3.81 -1.51 -10.84
N PHE A 74 -3.93 -1.13 -12.10
CA PHE A 74 -3.17 -0.07 -12.74
C PHE A 74 -4.09 0.94 -13.41
N CYS A 75 -3.62 2.18 -13.55
CA CYS A 75 -4.26 3.13 -14.44
C CYS A 75 -4.02 2.69 -15.90
N PRO A 76 -5.05 2.55 -16.75
CA PRO A 76 -4.88 2.11 -18.13
C PRO A 76 -4.14 3.13 -19.02
N HIS A 77 -3.98 4.37 -18.55
CA HIS A 77 -3.34 5.43 -19.32
C HIS A 77 -1.90 5.68 -18.90
N CYS A 78 -1.67 6.10 -17.64
CA CYS A 78 -0.32 6.40 -17.16
C CYS A 78 0.42 5.20 -16.58
N LEU A 79 -0.22 4.03 -16.53
CA LEU A 79 0.37 2.78 -16.03
C LEU A 79 0.89 2.87 -14.58
N SER A 80 0.38 3.83 -13.79
CA SER A 80 0.65 3.82 -12.34
C SER A 80 0.04 2.59 -11.71
N TRP A 81 0.83 1.85 -10.93
CA TRP A 81 0.33 0.79 -10.05
C TRP A 81 -0.44 1.43 -8.90
N LEU A 82 -1.74 1.16 -8.77
CA LEU A 82 -2.62 1.89 -7.85
C LEU A 82 -2.80 1.13 -6.55
N PHE A 83 -3.21 -0.12 -6.64
CA PHE A 83 -3.48 -0.97 -5.48
C PHE A 83 -3.39 -2.44 -5.85
N THR A 84 -3.36 -3.29 -4.83
CA THR A 84 -3.35 -4.74 -4.97
C THR A 84 -4.42 -5.35 -4.08
N ARG A 85 -5.17 -6.30 -4.64
CA ARG A 85 -6.02 -7.22 -3.87
C ARG A 85 -5.29 -8.55 -3.74
N PRO A 86 -4.80 -8.92 -2.53
CA PRO A 86 -4.06 -10.15 -2.32
C PRO A 86 -4.98 -11.37 -2.47
N ALA A 87 -4.45 -12.45 -3.04
CA ALA A 87 -5.15 -13.72 -3.05
C ALA A 87 -5.38 -14.23 -1.62
N GLY A 88 -6.55 -14.83 -1.36
CA GLY A 88 -6.85 -15.44 -0.06
C GLY A 88 -7.25 -14.46 1.04
N ASN A 89 -7.25 -13.14 0.78
CA ASN A 89 -7.79 -12.14 1.71
C ASN A 89 -8.44 -10.98 0.95
N GLU A 90 -9.72 -11.16 0.60
CA GLU A 90 -10.51 -10.16 -0.14
C GLU A 90 -10.96 -8.99 0.74
N SER A 91 -10.83 -9.11 2.06
CA SER A 91 -11.25 -8.08 3.02
C SER A 91 -10.27 -6.90 3.10
N VAL A 92 -9.12 -6.98 2.42
CA VAL A 92 -8.06 -5.95 2.48
C VAL A 92 -7.58 -5.53 1.10
N VAL A 93 -7.12 -4.29 1.03
CA VAL A 93 -6.50 -3.69 -0.16
C VAL A 93 -5.15 -3.10 0.23
N GLY A 94 -4.09 -3.45 -0.50
CA GLY A 94 -2.78 -2.81 -0.39
C GLY A 94 -2.66 -1.69 -1.41
N MET A 95 -3.02 -0.46 -1.05
CA MET A 95 -2.97 0.70 -1.95
C MET A 95 -1.60 1.38 -1.91
N ARG A 96 -1.11 1.93 -3.03
CA ARG A 96 0.22 2.58 -3.11
C ARG A 96 0.20 3.97 -2.46
N SER A 97 0.69 4.08 -1.22
CA SER A 97 0.54 5.31 -0.41
C SER A 97 1.22 6.54 -1.01
N SER A 98 2.20 6.33 -1.91
CA SER A 98 2.85 7.37 -2.70
C SER A 98 1.93 8.11 -3.67
N LEU A 99 0.73 7.59 -3.94
CA LEU A 99 -0.26 8.19 -4.82
C LEU A 99 -1.34 9.01 -4.08
N LEU A 100 -1.26 9.10 -2.75
CA LEU A 100 -2.12 9.98 -1.95
C LEU A 100 -1.70 11.44 -2.11
N ASP A 101 -2.63 12.37 -1.93
CA ASP A 101 -2.39 13.80 -2.11
C ASP A 101 -1.40 14.37 -1.07
N ASN A 102 -1.35 13.76 0.12
CA ASN A 102 -0.36 14.07 1.15
C ASN A 102 0.42 12.82 1.59
N PRO A 103 1.32 12.30 0.75
CA PRO A 103 1.97 11.01 0.98
C PRO A 103 2.94 11.03 2.17
N ARG A 104 3.32 12.23 2.66
CA ARG A 104 4.22 12.41 3.81
C ARG A 104 3.63 11.87 5.11
N GLN A 105 2.30 11.81 5.22
CA GLN A 105 1.58 11.27 6.38
C GLN A 105 1.52 9.72 6.39
N PHE A 106 2.13 9.07 5.40
CA PHE A 106 2.08 7.62 5.21
C PHE A 106 3.49 7.03 5.17
N ALA A 107 4.36 7.51 6.05
CA ALA A 107 5.66 6.89 6.26
C ALA A 107 5.48 5.39 6.59
N PRO A 108 6.35 4.49 6.08
CA PRO A 108 6.24 3.07 6.37
C PRO A 108 6.44 2.86 7.86
N PHE A 109 5.53 2.13 8.50
CA PHE A 109 5.68 1.71 9.90
C PHE A 109 6.47 0.42 9.99
N ILE A 110 6.26 -0.48 9.02
CA ILE A 110 7.05 -1.70 8.86
C ILE A 110 7.78 -1.72 7.53
N GLU A 111 8.87 -2.47 7.46
CA GLU A 111 9.44 -2.94 6.21
C GLU A 111 9.51 -4.46 6.17
N THR A 112 9.21 -5.04 5.00
CA THR A 112 9.14 -6.49 4.80
C THR A 112 10.03 -6.92 3.65
N TRP A 113 10.38 -8.21 3.63
CA TRP A 113 11.30 -8.78 2.64
C TRP A 113 12.70 -8.16 2.71
N THR A 114 13.19 -7.83 3.90
CA THR A 114 14.51 -7.21 4.06
C THR A 114 15.66 -8.12 3.64
N CYS A 115 15.44 -9.42 3.53
CA CYS A 115 16.40 -10.35 2.93
C CYS A 115 16.70 -10.04 1.45
N GLU A 116 15.78 -9.37 0.74
CA GLU A 116 15.94 -8.93 -0.66
C GLU A 116 16.22 -7.41 -0.80
N LYS A 117 16.33 -6.70 0.33
CA LYS A 117 16.57 -5.24 0.36
C LYS A 117 17.88 -4.89 -0.31
N LEU A 118 17.84 -3.88 -1.19
CA LEU A 118 19.05 -3.35 -1.81
C LEU A 118 19.95 -2.73 -0.72
N PRO A 119 21.26 -3.03 -0.67
CA PRO A 119 22.11 -2.64 0.46
C PRO A 119 22.21 -1.14 0.75
N TRP A 120 21.96 -0.31 -0.27
CA TRP A 120 22.01 1.16 -0.17
C TRP A 120 20.64 1.78 0.15
N ALA A 121 19.56 1.00 0.17
CA ALA A 121 18.22 1.50 0.42
C ALA A 121 17.96 1.61 1.92
N SER A 122 17.48 2.77 2.35
CA SER A 122 17.05 3.02 3.73
C SER A 122 15.60 3.46 3.77
N THR A 123 14.90 3.06 4.83
CA THR A 123 13.55 3.53 5.15
C THR A 123 13.53 4.13 6.55
N GLY A 124 12.44 4.80 6.92
CA GLY A 124 12.18 5.25 8.30
C GLY A 124 11.26 4.29 9.06
N ALA A 125 11.18 3.02 8.66
CA ALA A 125 10.29 2.05 9.29
C ALA A 125 10.71 1.76 10.74
N VAL A 126 9.71 1.53 11.60
CA VAL A 126 9.88 1.24 13.03
C VAL A 126 10.24 -0.22 13.26
N HIS A 127 9.71 -1.12 12.42
CA HIS A 127 9.99 -2.55 12.48
C HIS A 127 10.44 -3.07 11.12
N ASP A 128 11.37 -4.03 11.13
CA ASP A 128 11.83 -4.72 9.94
C ASP A 128 11.62 -6.24 10.06
N PHE A 129 11.35 -6.87 8.91
CA PHE A 129 11.12 -8.31 8.80
C PHE A 129 11.83 -8.85 7.56
N GLU A 130 12.59 -9.94 7.72
CA GLU A 130 13.24 -10.62 6.61
C GLU A 130 12.25 -11.12 5.56
N GLU A 131 11.03 -11.49 5.97
CA GLU A 131 9.90 -11.84 5.10
C GLU A 131 8.62 -11.09 5.53
N PHE A 132 7.43 -11.69 5.41
CA PHE A 132 6.22 -11.15 6.02
C PHE A 132 6.18 -11.46 7.53
N PRO A 133 5.61 -10.57 8.36
CA PRO A 133 5.37 -10.88 9.77
C PRO A 133 4.41 -12.06 9.89
N GLU A 134 4.60 -12.86 10.94
CA GLU A 134 3.70 -13.98 11.23
C GLU A 134 2.27 -13.48 11.46
N PRO A 135 1.23 -14.19 10.99
CA PRO A 135 -0.16 -13.75 11.10
C PRO A 135 -0.59 -13.41 12.54
N GLN A 136 -0.03 -14.10 13.52
CA GLN A 136 -0.29 -13.91 14.95
C GLN A 136 0.21 -12.55 15.49
N ASP A 137 1.26 -11.99 14.89
CA ASP A 137 1.86 -10.73 15.32
C ASP A 137 1.17 -9.51 14.71
N PHE A 138 0.38 -9.72 13.65
CA PHE A 138 -0.24 -8.65 12.88
C PHE A 138 -1.20 -7.79 13.70
N ALA A 139 -1.94 -8.39 14.63
CA ALA A 139 -2.86 -7.66 15.51
C ALA A 139 -2.09 -6.69 16.44
N ALA A 140 -0.96 -7.14 17.00
CA ALA A 140 -0.12 -6.33 17.86
C ALA A 140 0.55 -5.19 17.07
N LEU A 141 1.01 -5.46 15.84
CA LEU A 141 1.58 -4.44 14.95
C LEU A 141 0.56 -3.37 14.56
N ALA A 142 -0.68 -3.77 14.24
CA ALA A 142 -1.75 -2.84 13.91
C ALA A 142 -2.11 -1.95 15.12
N GLN A 143 -2.12 -2.50 16.33
CA GLN A 143 -2.35 -1.72 17.55
C GLN A 143 -1.24 -0.70 17.80
N GLN A 144 0.03 -1.09 17.60
CA GLN A 144 1.16 -0.17 17.73
C GLN A 144 1.10 0.94 16.67
N TYR A 145 0.79 0.59 15.42
CA TYR A 145 0.61 1.55 14.34
C TYR A 145 -0.50 2.58 14.67
N ALA A 146 -1.63 2.13 15.24
CA ALA A 146 -2.72 3.02 15.62
C ALA A 146 -2.33 4.07 16.69
N GLN A 147 -1.32 3.76 17.52
CA GLN A 147 -0.79 4.64 18.56
C GLN A 147 0.46 5.41 18.10
N TRP A 148 0.97 5.09 16.91
CA TRP A 148 2.19 5.68 16.39
C TRP A 148 1.91 7.09 15.83
N HIS A 149 2.42 8.09 16.54
CA HIS A 149 2.44 9.45 16.06
C HIS A 149 3.71 9.69 15.24
N GLN A 150 3.54 9.86 13.93
CA GLN A 150 4.61 10.34 13.06
C GLN A 150 5.03 11.74 13.53
N ALA A 151 6.33 11.92 13.78
CA ALA A 151 6.91 13.21 14.15
C ALA A 151 6.98 14.16 12.95
#